data_AF-A0A6P1BRZ3-F1
#
_entry.id   AF-A0A6P1BRZ3-F1
#
_cell.length_a   1.000
_cell.length_b   1.000
_cell.length_c   1.000
_cell.angle_alpha   90.00
_cell.angle_beta   90.00
_cell.angle_gamma   90.00
#
_symmetry.space_group_name_H-M   'P 1'
#
loop_
_entity.id
_entity.type
_entity.pdbx_description
1 polymer ?
#
loop_
_entity_poly.entity_id
_entity_poly.type
_entity_poly.pdbx_seq_one_letter_code
_entity_poly.pdbx_strand_id
1 'polypeptide(L)'
;PALSGPGCAIAGICDVAPLRLAFPSEKRMLAGAWRRRTSPMIRGGGPARPLSLVVGSAELPLLRKQTADFAGHRARYGLPVTYEEIPGADHFTIMNQMLAPQGRITTLIRQLFEWG
;
A
#
# COMPACT_ATOMS: atom_id res chain seq x y z
N PRO A 1 -4.30 -8.06 -9.28
CA PRO A 1 -5.75 -7.74 -9.37
C PRO A 1 -5.95 -6.25 -9.64
N ALA A 2 -6.77 -5.88 -10.64
CA ALA A 2 -7.28 -4.53 -10.73
C ALA A 2 -8.33 -4.35 -9.63
N LEU A 3 -8.25 -3.28 -8.85
CA LEU A 3 -9.27 -2.95 -7.85
C LEU A 3 -10.59 -2.67 -8.59
N SER A 4 -11.62 -3.49 -8.38
CA SER A 4 -12.95 -3.31 -8.99
C SER A 4 -13.78 -2.24 -8.26
N GLY A 5 -13.47 -1.98 -6.99
CA GLY A 5 -14.08 -0.96 -6.13
C GLY A 5 -13.03 -0.18 -5.32
N PRO A 6 -13.47 0.70 -4.41
CA PRO A 6 -12.58 1.39 -3.47
C PRO A 6 -11.85 0.37 -2.58
N GLY A 7 -10.70 0.75 -2.02
CA GLY A 7 -9.90 -0.16 -1.21
C GLY A 7 -9.07 0.52 -0.13
N CYS A 8 -8.64 -0.29 0.84
CA CYS A 8 -7.67 0.08 1.86
C CYS A 8 -6.49 -0.89 1.76
N ALA A 9 -5.28 -0.39 1.51
CA ALA A 9 -4.07 -1.19 1.50
C ALA A 9 -3.20 -0.84 2.71
N ILE A 10 -2.75 -1.88 3.40
CA ILE A 10 -2.06 -1.79 4.69
C ILE A 10 -0.65 -2.33 4.49
N ALA A 11 0.37 -1.51 4.76
CA ALA A 11 1.79 -1.91 4.80
C ALA A 11 2.28 -2.67 3.54
N GLY A 12 1.80 -2.29 2.36
CA GLY A 12 1.99 -3.05 1.13
C GLY A 12 3.35 -2.83 0.44
N ILE A 13 3.86 -3.87 -0.21
CA ILE A 13 4.99 -3.76 -1.16
C ILE A 13 4.46 -3.35 -2.54
N CYS A 14 4.91 -2.19 -3.04
CA CYS A 14 4.45 -1.62 -4.30
C CYS A 14 5.48 -1.78 -5.44
N ASP A 15 6.75 -1.99 -5.10
CA ASP A 15 7.83 -2.46 -5.97
C ASP A 15 8.65 -3.54 -5.29
N VAL A 16 8.80 -4.70 -5.94
CA VAL A 16 9.55 -5.83 -5.39
C VAL A 16 11.07 -5.73 -5.64
N ALA A 17 11.55 -4.77 -6.43
CA ALA A 17 12.99 -4.63 -6.71
C ALA A 17 13.88 -4.54 -5.47
N PRO A 18 13.53 -3.77 -4.41
CA PRO A 18 14.35 -3.66 -3.21
C PRO A 18 14.52 -4.99 -2.45
N LEU A 19 13.57 -5.92 -2.61
CA LEU A 19 13.61 -7.22 -1.92
C LEU A 19 14.74 -8.13 -2.41
N ARG A 20 15.40 -7.80 -3.54
CA ARG A 20 16.54 -8.55 -4.10
C ARG A 20 17.73 -8.67 -3.15
N LEU A 21 17.86 -7.72 -2.22
CA LEU A 21 18.92 -7.72 -1.21
C LEU A 21 18.60 -8.71 -0.08
N ALA A 22 17.33 -8.79 0.30
CA ALA A 22 16.85 -9.71 1.33
C ALA A 22 16.73 -11.15 0.82
N PHE A 23 16.46 -11.35 -0.48
CA PHE A 23 16.25 -12.67 -1.07
C PHE A 23 17.17 -12.92 -2.29
N PRO A 24 18.44 -13.31 -2.06
CA PRO A 24 19.41 -13.46 -3.14
C PRO A 24 19.08 -14.57 -4.15
N SER A 25 18.46 -15.66 -3.69
CA SER A 25 17.95 -16.78 -4.50
C SER A 25 16.93 -16.33 -5.55
N GLU A 26 16.15 -15.30 -5.25
CA GLU A 26 15.03 -14.86 -6.09
C GLU A 26 15.37 -13.65 -6.97
N LYS A 27 16.63 -13.18 -6.97
CA LYS A 27 17.07 -11.96 -7.67
C LYS A 27 16.61 -11.86 -9.13
N ARG A 28 16.58 -12.98 -9.86
CA ARG A 28 16.15 -13.03 -11.27
C ARG A 28 14.65 -12.78 -11.42
N MET A 29 13.82 -13.37 -10.56
CA MET A 29 12.37 -13.15 -10.58
C MET A 29 12.04 -11.70 -10.21
N LEU A 30 12.69 -11.19 -9.17
CA LEU A 30 12.55 -9.82 -8.67
C LEU A 30 13.08 -8.73 -9.61
N ALA A 31 13.72 -9.09 -10.74
CA ALA A 31 14.14 -8.15 -11.80
C ALA A 31 13.41 -8.37 -13.14
N GLY A 32 12.71 -9.49 -13.30
CA GLY A 32 12.17 -9.95 -14.58
C GLY A 32 10.71 -9.58 -14.83
N ALA A 33 10.06 -10.39 -15.67
CA ALA A 33 8.64 -10.27 -15.99
C ALA A 33 7.74 -10.36 -14.74
N TRP A 34 8.18 -11.13 -13.73
CA TRP A 34 7.45 -11.24 -12.47
C TRP A 34 7.35 -9.89 -11.75
N ARG A 35 8.48 -9.17 -11.56
CA ARG A 35 8.48 -7.80 -11.01
C ARG A 35 7.51 -6.89 -11.75
N ARG A 36 7.56 -6.86 -13.09
CA ARG A 36 6.66 -6.02 -13.90
C ARG A 36 5.19 -6.35 -13.66
N ARG A 37 4.86 -7.62 -13.44
CA ARG A 37 3.49 -8.07 -13.17
C ARG A 37 3.05 -7.77 -11.73
N THR A 38 3.94 -7.89 -10.75
CA THR A 38 3.62 -7.81 -9.32
C THR A 38 3.87 -6.45 -8.67
N SER A 39 4.50 -5.50 -9.38
CA SER A 39 4.80 -4.16 -8.86
C SER A 39 3.87 -3.11 -9.45
N PRO A 40 2.80 -2.69 -8.73
CA PRO A 40 1.93 -1.60 -9.16
C PRO A 40 2.68 -0.31 -9.52
N MET A 41 3.78 -0.02 -8.81
CA MET A 41 4.56 1.21 -8.99
C MET A 41 5.22 1.35 -10.38
N ILE A 42 5.35 0.25 -11.13
CA ILE A 42 5.94 0.25 -12.48
C ILE A 42 4.88 0.55 -13.55
N ARG A 43 3.60 0.52 -13.21
CA ARG A 43 2.51 0.72 -14.16
C ARG A 43 2.30 2.22 -14.40
N GLY A 44 1.98 2.58 -15.65
CA GLY A 44 1.57 3.93 -16.01
C GLY A 44 0.13 4.19 -15.56
N GLY A 45 -0.05 4.65 -14.32
CA GLY A 45 -1.36 4.89 -13.72
C GLY A 45 -1.98 3.66 -13.05
N GLY A 46 -3.31 3.62 -13.01
CA GLY A 46 -4.09 2.61 -12.31
C GLY A 46 -5.58 2.95 -12.30
N PRO A 47 -6.42 2.11 -11.66
CA PRO A 47 -7.85 2.38 -11.56
C PRO A 47 -8.12 3.70 -10.84
N ALA A 48 -9.02 4.51 -11.39
CA ALA A 48 -9.56 5.73 -10.78
C ALA A 48 -10.59 5.41 -9.68
N ARG A 49 -10.21 4.49 -8.77
CA ARG A 49 -10.95 4.13 -7.56
C ARG A 49 -10.19 4.66 -6.34
N PRO A 50 -10.86 5.12 -5.28
CA PRO A 50 -10.22 5.49 -4.03
C PRO A 50 -9.38 4.38 -3.47
N LEU A 51 -8.22 4.76 -2.97
CA LEU A 51 -7.35 3.85 -2.25
C LEU A 51 -6.81 4.58 -1.03
N SER A 52 -7.18 4.09 0.16
CA SER A 52 -6.52 4.49 1.40
C SER A 52 -5.25 3.66 1.56
N LEU A 53 -4.10 4.32 1.67
CA LEU A 53 -2.81 3.70 1.88
C LEU A 53 -2.37 3.97 3.33
N VAL A 54 -2.24 2.92 4.13
CA VAL A 54 -1.88 3.05 5.54
C VAL A 54 -0.67 2.22 5.90
N VAL A 55 0.15 2.72 6.80
CA VAL A 55 1.35 2.04 7.32
C VAL A 55 1.56 2.43 8.78
N GLY A 56 2.11 1.55 9.60
CA GLY A 56 2.42 1.87 10.98
C GLY A 56 3.66 2.76 11.08
N SER A 57 3.64 3.76 11.97
CA SER A 57 4.81 4.65 12.14
C SER A 57 6.03 3.91 12.73
N ALA A 58 5.81 2.78 13.40
CA ALA A 58 6.86 1.91 13.95
C ALA A 58 7.21 0.73 13.02
N GLU A 59 6.72 0.73 11.77
CA GLU A 59 7.12 -0.26 10.78
C GLU A 59 8.53 -0.02 10.23
N LEU A 60 9.06 -1.06 9.57
CA LEU A 60 10.32 -0.98 8.85
C LEU A 60 10.34 0.24 7.91
N PRO A 61 11.45 1.00 7.84
CA PRO A 61 11.55 2.18 6.98
C PRO A 61 11.20 1.90 5.50
N LEU A 62 11.48 0.69 5.02
CA LEU A 62 11.15 0.29 3.66
C LEU A 62 9.64 0.24 3.41
N LEU A 63 8.83 -0.23 4.37
CA LEU A 63 7.37 -0.32 4.21
C LEU A 63 6.74 1.07 4.24
N ARG A 64 7.21 1.94 5.15
CA ARG A 64 6.82 3.35 5.19
C ARG A 64 7.13 4.06 3.87
N LYS A 65 8.37 3.90 3.39
CA LYS A 65 8.80 4.46 2.11
C LYS A 65 7.98 3.95 0.92
N GLN A 66 7.77 2.63 0.81
CA GLN A 66 6.98 2.04 -0.28
C GLN A 66 5.54 2.55 -0.30
N THR A 67 4.93 2.68 0.87
CA THR A 67 3.56 3.18 1.01
C THR A 67 3.48 4.66 0.59
N ALA A 68 4.40 5.50 1.07
CA ALA A 68 4.48 6.91 0.72
C ALA A 68 4.79 7.14 -0.78
N ASP A 69 5.76 6.40 -1.33
CA ASP A 69 6.12 6.47 -2.74
C ASP A 69 4.93 6.08 -3.62
N PHE A 70 4.12 5.09 -3.21
CA PHE A 70 2.94 4.68 -3.97
C PHE A 70 1.78 5.68 -3.88
N ALA A 71 1.64 6.36 -2.73
CA ALA A 71 0.73 7.50 -2.62
C ALA A 71 1.14 8.61 -3.60
N GLY A 72 2.42 8.95 -3.64
CA GLY A 72 2.97 9.93 -4.59
C GLY A 72 2.78 9.51 -6.06
N HIS A 73 2.98 8.23 -6.38
CA HIS A 73 2.70 7.68 -7.71
C HIS A 73 1.24 7.90 -8.11
N ARG A 74 0.30 7.53 -7.24
CA ARG A 74 -1.14 7.73 -7.52
C ARG A 74 -1.49 9.20 -7.70
N ALA A 75 -1.01 10.08 -6.82
CA ALA A 75 -1.23 11.51 -6.91
C ALA A 75 -0.69 12.10 -8.22
N ARG A 76 0.50 11.68 -8.66
CA ARG A 76 1.09 12.11 -9.95
C ARG A 76 0.24 11.73 -11.16
N TYR A 77 -0.52 10.63 -11.07
CA TYR A 77 -1.44 10.19 -12.12
C TYR A 77 -2.89 10.70 -11.90
N GLY A 78 -3.13 11.61 -10.96
CA GLY A 78 -4.46 12.14 -10.67
C GLY A 78 -5.44 11.11 -10.13
N LEU A 79 -4.94 10.01 -9.54
CA LEU A 79 -5.77 8.93 -9.02
C LEU A 79 -6.15 9.21 -7.56
N PRO A 80 -7.41 9.01 -7.15
CA PRO A 80 -7.83 9.28 -5.77
C PRO A 80 -7.03 8.42 -4.77
N VAL A 81 -6.44 9.07 -3.77
CA VAL A 81 -5.60 8.42 -2.77
C VAL A 81 -5.63 9.21 -1.46
N THR A 82 -5.65 8.49 -0.35
CA THR A 82 -5.31 9.02 0.98
C THR A 82 -4.11 8.25 1.50
N TYR A 83 -3.28 8.90 2.31
CA TYR A 83 -2.10 8.29 2.91
C TYR A 83 -2.02 8.67 4.38
N GLU A 84 -1.87 7.67 5.25
CA GLU A 84 -1.72 7.87 6.69
C GLU A 84 -0.68 6.94 7.31
N GLU A 85 0.14 7.51 8.21
CA GLU A 85 0.93 6.71 9.14
C GLU A 85 0.18 6.57 10.47
N ILE A 86 -0.10 5.33 10.87
CA ILE A 86 -0.77 5.02 12.14
C ILE A 86 0.24 5.15 13.29
N PRO A 87 0.05 6.10 14.23
CA PRO A 87 1.03 6.33 15.29
C PRO A 87 1.22 5.09 16.18
N GLY A 88 2.48 4.73 16.42
CA GLY A 88 2.88 3.66 17.34
C GLY A 88 2.59 2.24 16.87
N ALA A 89 1.86 2.05 15.76
CA ALA A 89 1.62 0.74 15.21
C ALA A 89 2.86 0.20 14.49
N ASP A 90 3.17 -1.07 14.75
CA ASP A 90 4.08 -1.88 13.95
C ASP A 90 3.29 -2.72 12.92
N HIS A 91 3.99 -3.59 12.20
CA HIS A 91 3.44 -4.38 11.09
C HIS A 91 2.32 -5.34 11.53
N PHE A 92 2.30 -5.75 12.79
CA PHE A 92 1.30 -6.68 13.33
C PHE A 92 0.18 -5.94 14.04
N THR A 93 0.55 -5.02 14.94
CA THR A 93 -0.38 -4.25 15.77
C THR A 93 -1.22 -3.26 14.98
N ILE A 94 -0.81 -2.88 13.75
CA ILE A 94 -1.65 -2.09 12.84
C ILE A 94 -3.01 -2.75 12.57
N MET A 95 -3.08 -4.08 12.56
CA MET A 95 -4.34 -4.81 12.33
C MET A 95 -5.34 -4.61 13.48
N ASN A 96 -4.89 -4.23 14.68
CA ASN A 96 -5.79 -3.90 15.80
C ASN A 96 -6.68 -2.70 15.45
N GLN A 97 -6.24 -1.81 14.55
CA GLN A 97 -7.04 -0.68 14.07
C GLN A 97 -8.23 -1.11 13.18
N MET A 98 -8.21 -2.34 12.66
CA MET A 98 -9.35 -2.94 11.97
C MET A 98 -10.27 -3.71 12.91
N LEU A 99 -9.71 -4.27 13.99
CA LEU A 99 -10.48 -5.03 14.98
C LEU A 99 -11.32 -4.13 15.88
N ALA A 100 -10.85 -2.91 16.12
CA ALA A 100 -11.59 -1.91 16.90
C ALA A 100 -12.63 -1.18 16.01
N PRO A 101 -13.90 -1.08 16.44
CA PRO A 101 -14.91 -0.32 15.68
C PRO A 101 -14.57 1.18 15.53
N GLN A 102 -13.76 1.70 16.45
CA GLN A 102 -13.26 3.08 16.53
C GLN A 102 -11.81 3.19 16.03
N GLY A 103 -11.22 2.08 15.57
CA GLY A 103 -9.87 2.08 15.03
C GLY A 103 -9.80 2.87 13.73
N ARG A 104 -8.64 3.52 13.49
CA ARG A 104 -8.50 4.45 12.37
C ARG A 104 -8.73 3.78 11.01
N ILE A 105 -8.24 2.56 10.85
CA ILE A 105 -8.41 1.78 9.61
C ILE A 105 -9.89 1.41 9.42
N THR A 106 -10.61 1.04 10.47
CA THR A 106 -12.08 0.83 10.40
C THR A 106 -12.80 2.08 9.92
N THR A 107 -12.45 3.26 10.45
CA THR A 107 -13.02 4.53 10.00
C THR A 107 -12.75 4.78 8.51
N LEU A 108 -11.51 4.59 8.06
CA LEU A 108 -11.14 4.77 6.64
C LEU A 108 -11.92 3.81 5.73
N ILE A 109 -12.07 2.55 6.13
CA ILE A 109 -12.86 1.57 5.39
C ILE A 109 -14.32 2.01 5.27
N ARG A 110 -14.93 2.54 6.34
CA ARG A 110 -16.31 3.06 6.29
C ARG A 110 -16.43 4.23 5.32
N GLN A 111 -15.51 5.19 5.37
CA GLN A 111 -15.48 6.34 4.45
C GLN A 111 -15.35 5.90 2.98
N LEU A 112 -14.63 4.80 2.71
CA LEU A 112 -14.51 4.25 1.36
C LEU A 112 -15.84 3.71 0.82
N PHE A 113 -16.75 3.22 1.67
CA PHE A 113 -18.09 2.82 1.26
C PHE A 113 -19.00 4.02 0.96
N GLU A 114 -18.73 5.17 1.59
CA GLU A 114 -19.47 6.42 1.39
C GLU A 114 -19.03 7.16 0.11
N TRP A 115 -17.97 6.71 -0.56
CA TRP A 115 -17.51 7.29 -1.83
C TRP A 115 -18.44 6.93 -3.03
N GLY A 116 -19.47 6.11 -2.82
CA GLY A 116 -20.45 5.70 -3.82
C GLY A 116 -21.44 6.81 -4.21
#